data_AF-A0A8J5IRR3-F1
#
_entry.id   AF-A0A8J5IRR3-F1
#
_cell.length_a   1.000
_cell.length_b   1.000
_cell.length_c   1.000
_cell.angle_alpha   90.00
_cell.angle_beta   90.00
_cell.angle_gamma   90.00
#
_symmetry.space_group_name_H-M   'P 1'
#
loop_
_entity.id
_entity.type
_entity.pdbx_description
1 polymer ?
#
loop_
_entity_poly.entity_id
_entity_poly.type
_entity_poly.pdbx_seq_one_letter_code
_entity_poly.pdbx_strand_id
1 'polypeptide(L)'
;MPAMRTVNNLAALREYTPLLLLRPNVTRGSSTFKITARYIRFRAEIKQVETVFDLIYKAMMHRRIEALLVNLRVAQSVTLKLQSEHLTLADVRAFLLLF
;
A
#
# COMPACT_ATOMS: atom_id res chain seq x y z
N MET A 1 -5.89 10.73 4.87
CA MET A 1 -4.96 11.72 5.46
C MET A 1 -4.81 12.94 4.55
N PRO A 2 -5.81 13.82 4.46
CA PRO A 2 -5.75 15.02 3.61
C PRO A 2 -4.69 16.02 4.07
N ALA A 3 -4.49 16.16 5.38
CA ALA A 3 -3.54 17.10 5.98
C ALA A 3 -2.07 16.89 5.57
N MET A 4 -1.67 15.66 5.24
CA MET A 4 -0.31 15.37 4.75
C MET A 4 -0.08 15.84 3.30
N ARG A 5 -1.16 16.19 2.59
CA ARG A 5 -1.12 16.61 1.18
C ARG A 5 -1.22 18.13 1.02
N THR A 6 -1.14 18.89 2.11
CA THR A 6 -0.98 20.34 2.02
C THR A 6 0.37 20.65 1.36
N VAL A 7 0.46 21.81 0.69
CA VAL A 7 1.67 22.21 -0.04
C VAL A 7 2.90 22.23 0.88
N ASN A 8 2.75 22.78 2.09
CA ASN A 8 3.84 22.89 3.06
C ASN A 8 4.31 21.52 3.57
N ASN A 9 3.38 20.63 3.90
CA ASN A 9 3.74 19.29 4.38
C ASN A 9 4.33 18.44 3.25
N LEU A 10 3.84 18.58 2.02
CA LEU A 10 4.43 17.94 0.85
C LEU A 10 5.84 18.45 0.55
N ALA A 11 6.08 19.75 0.68
CA ALA A 11 7.40 20.33 0.50
C ALA A 11 8.39 19.78 1.56
N ALA A 12 8.01 19.81 2.83
CA ALA A 12 8.82 19.27 3.92
C ALA A 12 9.09 17.76 3.72
N LEU A 13 8.09 16.97 3.33
CA LEU A 13 8.27 15.54 3.09
C LEU A 13 9.18 15.24 1.89
N ARG A 14 9.21 16.10 0.86
CA ARG A 14 10.06 15.92 -0.33
C ARG A 14 11.56 16.00 -0.03
N GLU A 15 11.94 16.69 1.06
CA GLU A 15 13.34 16.75 1.49
C GLU A 15 13.84 15.40 1.99
N TYR A 16 12.95 14.56 2.54
CA TYR A 16 13.29 13.27 3.13
C TYR A 16 12.93 12.09 2.23
N THR A 17 12.03 12.27 1.26
CA THR A 17 11.63 11.19 0.36
C THR A 17 11.05 11.65 -0.98
N PRO A 18 11.42 10.98 -2.09
CA PRO A 18 10.78 11.20 -3.38
C PRO A 18 9.39 10.54 -3.47
N LEU A 19 8.97 9.75 -2.48
CA LEU A 19 7.72 9.00 -2.53
C LEU A 19 6.50 9.90 -2.29
N LEU A 20 5.62 9.99 -3.29
CA LEU A 20 4.33 10.69 -3.15
C LEU A 20 3.24 9.75 -2.62
N LEU A 21 2.40 10.26 -1.73
CA LEU A 21 1.19 9.58 -1.27
C LEU A 21 0.22 9.37 -2.44
N LEU A 22 -0.03 8.10 -2.79
CA LEU A 22 -0.94 7.73 -3.87
C LEU A 22 -2.41 7.86 -3.46
N ARG A 23 -3.30 8.10 -4.44
CA ARG A 23 -4.76 7.97 -4.27
C ARG A 23 -5.21 6.55 -4.66
N PRO A 24 -6.14 5.95 -3.92
CA PRO A 24 -6.76 4.69 -4.33
C PRO A 24 -7.46 4.86 -5.66
N ASN A 25 -7.24 3.92 -6.56
CA ASN A 25 -8.00 3.80 -7.79
C ASN A 25 -9.08 2.74 -7.54
N VAL A 26 -10.33 3.20 -7.45
CA VAL A 26 -11.50 2.37 -7.13
C VAL A 26 -11.69 1.24 -8.15
N THR A 27 -11.36 1.47 -9.42
CA THR A 27 -11.56 0.51 -10.52
C THR A 27 -10.52 -0.61 -10.53
N ARG A 28 -9.37 -0.43 -9.88
CA ARG A 28 -8.25 -1.40 -9.95
C ARG A 28 -7.89 -1.91 -8.57
N GLY A 29 -8.27 -3.15 -8.26
CA GLY A 29 -8.01 -3.80 -6.95
C GLY A 29 -6.55 -3.79 -6.49
N SER A 30 -5.59 -3.82 -7.43
CA SER A 30 -4.15 -3.70 -7.10
C SER A 30 -3.73 -2.35 -6.52
N SER A 31 -4.56 -1.31 -6.62
CA SER A 31 -4.23 0.03 -6.12
C SER A 31 -4.13 0.04 -4.59
N THR A 32 -4.98 -0.72 -3.90
CA THR A 32 -4.94 -0.89 -2.44
C THR A 32 -3.62 -1.49 -2.00
N PHE A 33 -3.16 -2.57 -2.65
CA PHE A 33 -1.83 -3.16 -2.37
C PHE A 33 -0.71 -2.12 -2.53
N LYS A 34 -0.68 -1.39 -3.66
CA LYS A 34 0.36 -0.39 -3.94
C LYS A 34 0.37 0.76 -2.92
N ILE A 35 -0.78 1.21 -2.46
CA ILE A 35 -0.89 2.30 -1.47
C ILE A 35 -0.42 1.83 -0.10
N THR A 36 -0.88 0.67 0.34
CA THR A 36 -0.50 0.06 1.62
C THR A 36 1.01 -0.18 1.68
N ALA A 37 1.59 -0.77 0.61
CA ALA A 37 3.02 -0.99 0.50
C ALA A 37 3.81 0.32 0.53
N ARG A 38 3.32 1.35 -0.17
CA ARG A 38 3.96 2.66 -0.20
C ARG A 38 3.89 3.36 1.15
N TYR A 39 2.75 3.30 1.85
CA TYR A 39 2.61 3.87 3.19
C TYR A 39 3.63 3.28 4.17
N ILE A 40 3.85 1.97 4.16
CA ILE A 40 4.81 1.33 5.08
C ILE A 40 6.23 1.85 4.86
N ARG A 41 6.66 2.02 3.60
CA ARG A 41 7.95 2.64 3.27
C ARG A 41 8.00 4.10 3.71
N PHE A 42 6.96 4.86 3.37
CA PHE A 42 6.82 6.27 3.67
C PHE A 42 6.80 6.55 5.18
N ARG A 43 6.25 5.65 6.00
CA ARG A 43 6.19 5.80 7.45
C ARG A 43 7.57 5.92 8.10
N ALA A 44 8.58 5.21 7.59
CA ALA A 44 9.95 5.33 8.10
C ALA A 44 10.52 6.73 7.86
N GLU A 45 10.16 7.35 6.73
CA GLU A 45 10.65 8.65 6.28
C GLU A 45 9.89 9.80 6.98
N ILE A 46 8.57 9.69 7.17
CA ILE A 46 7.76 10.73 7.84
C ILE A 46 8.20 10.99 9.30
N LYS A 47 8.79 10.00 9.98
CA LYS A 47 9.29 10.20 11.35
C LYS A 47 10.29 11.34 11.48
N GLN A 48 10.92 11.75 10.37
CA GLN A 48 11.87 12.87 10.32
C GLN A 48 11.18 14.24 10.22
N VAL A 49 9.88 14.30 9.93
CA VAL A 49 9.12 15.55 9.76
C VAL A 49 8.18 15.74 10.94
N GLU A 50 8.59 16.56 11.90
CA GLU A 50 7.88 16.82 13.16
C GLU A 50 6.42 17.26 12.94
N THR A 51 6.19 18.17 11.99
CA THR A 51 4.84 18.69 11.67
C THR A 51 3.87 17.64 11.12
N VAL A 52 4.38 16.49 10.69
CA VAL A 52 3.59 15.39 10.10
C VAL A 52 3.62 14.15 11.01
N PHE A 53 4.44 14.16 12.06
CA PHE A 53 4.59 13.04 13.00
C PHE A 53 3.26 12.69 13.67
N ASP A 54 2.53 13.68 14.16
CA ASP A 54 1.22 13.50 14.81
C ASP A 54 0.12 13.02 13.85
N LEU A 55 0.34 13.18 12.54
CA LEU A 55 -0.57 12.69 11.52
C LEU A 55 -0.37 11.20 11.26
N ILE A 56 0.75 10.58 11.65
CA ILE A 56 1.01 9.15 11.42
C ILE A 56 0.01 8.31 12.22
N TYR A 57 -0.52 7.24 11.59
CA TYR A 57 -1.32 6.26 12.31
C TYR A 57 -0.59 5.73 13.56
N LYS A 58 -1.32 5.65 14.67
CA LYS A 58 -0.87 5.04 15.93
C LYS A 58 -0.32 3.62 15.69
N ALA A 59 0.59 3.19 16.55
CA ALA A 59 1.29 1.90 16.43
C ALA A 59 0.36 0.70 16.19
N MET A 60 -0.81 0.65 16.86
CA MET A 60 -1.81 -0.40 16.66
C MET A 60 -2.36 -0.41 15.23
N MET A 61 -2.73 0.75 14.69
CA MET A 61 -3.24 0.86 13.32
C MET A 61 -2.15 0.53 12.30
N HIS A 62 -0.90 0.92 12.55
CA HIS A 62 0.23 0.54 11.71
C HIS A 62 0.40 -0.98 11.62
N ARG A 63 0.36 -1.69 12.75
CA ARG A 63 0.42 -3.17 12.77
C ARG A 63 -0.73 -3.80 12.00
N ARG A 64 -1.95 -3.24 12.09
CA ARG A 64 -3.10 -3.69 11.28
C ARG A 64 -2.86 -3.50 9.79
N ILE A 65 -2.22 -2.39 9.39
CA ILE A 65 -1.86 -2.12 8.00
C ILE A 65 -0.76 -3.08 7.51
N GLU A 66 0.21 -3.42 8.35
CA GLU A 66 1.23 -4.43 8.05
C GLU A 66 0.61 -5.81 7.82
N ALA A 67 -0.27 -6.25 8.73
CA ALA A 67 -1.01 -7.50 8.58
C ALA A 67 -1.87 -7.51 7.30
N LEU A 68 -2.54 -6.39 7.01
CA LEU A 68 -3.29 -6.23 5.77
C LEU A 68 -2.38 -6.34 4.53
N LEU A 69 -1.19 -5.77 4.56
CA LEU A 69 -0.25 -5.85 3.44
C LEU A 69 0.13 -7.31 3.14
N VAL A 70 0.34 -8.13 4.17
CA VAL A 70 0.64 -9.56 4.00
C VAL A 70 -0.47 -10.25 3.22
N ASN A 71 -1.73 -10.07 3.65
CA ASN A 71 -2.89 -10.65 2.97
C ASN A 71 -3.05 -10.13 1.53
N LEU A 72 -2.89 -8.82 1.33
CA LEU A 72 -2.96 -8.20 0.01
C LEU A 72 -1.86 -8.69 -0.92
N ARG A 73 -0.68 -9.06 -0.41
CA ARG A 73 0.42 -9.62 -1.21
C ARG A 73 0.05 -10.96 -1.81
N VAL A 74 -0.58 -11.84 -1.02
CA VAL A 74 -1.06 -13.14 -1.50
C VAL A 74 -2.12 -12.92 -2.58
N ALA A 75 -3.14 -12.10 -2.31
CA ALA A 75 -4.21 -11.79 -3.27
C ALA A 75 -3.66 -11.18 -4.58
N GLN A 76 -2.71 -10.25 -4.48
CA GLN A 76 -2.05 -9.66 -5.63
C GLN A 76 -1.26 -10.69 -6.44
N SER A 77 -0.57 -11.63 -5.77
CA SER A 77 0.19 -12.68 -6.46
C SER A 77 -0.71 -13.61 -7.28
N VAL A 78 -1.87 -13.98 -6.74
CA VAL A 78 -2.84 -14.83 -7.44
C VAL A 78 -3.53 -14.07 -8.56
N THR A 79 -3.89 -12.81 -8.35
CA THR A 79 -4.44 -11.97 -9.42
C THR A 79 -3.46 -11.84 -10.60
N LEU A 80 -2.16 -11.67 -10.32
CA LEU A 80 -1.13 -11.62 -11.37
C LEU A 80 -0.98 -12.96 -12.09
N LYS A 81 -0.99 -14.08 -11.35
CA LYS A 81 -0.96 -15.42 -11.95
C LYS A 81 -2.16 -15.64 -12.85
N LEU A 82 -3.37 -15.27 -12.39
CA LEU A 82 -4.63 -15.37 -13.14
C LEU A 82 -4.69 -14.47 -14.39
N GLN A 83 -3.82 -13.47 -14.50
CA GLN A 83 -3.69 -12.61 -15.67
C GLN A 83 -2.70 -13.13 -16.71
N SER A 84 -2.08 -14.30 -16.48
CA SER A 84 -1.19 -14.94 -17.45
C SER A 84 -1.96 -15.51 -18.64
N GLU A 85 -1.39 -15.41 -19.84
CA GLU A 85 -1.99 -15.89 -21.09
C GLU A 85 -2.02 -17.43 -21.20
N HIS A 86 -1.28 -18.15 -20.36
CA HIS A 86 -1.12 -19.60 -20.42
C HIS A 86 -1.65 -20.30 -19.16
N LEU A 87 -2.94 -20.14 -18.87
CA LEU A 87 -3.60 -20.77 -17.73
C LEU A 87 -4.57 -21.84 -18.17
N THR A 88 -4.53 -22.99 -17.51
CA THR A 88 -5.58 -23.99 -17.60
C THR A 88 -6.65 -23.74 -16.53
N LEU A 89 -7.87 -24.27 -16.74
CA LEU A 89 -8.92 -24.24 -15.70
C LEU A 89 -8.50 -24.99 -14.42
N ALA A 90 -7.62 -25.98 -14.54
CA ALA A 90 -7.05 -26.68 -13.39
C ALA A 90 -6.17 -25.75 -12.55
N ASP A 91 -5.35 -24.91 -13.19
CA ASP A 91 -4.53 -23.90 -12.52
C ASP A 91 -5.38 -22.85 -11.80
N VAL A 92 -6.45 -22.38 -12.46
CA VAL A 92 -7.41 -21.44 -11.86
C VAL A 92 -8.04 -22.04 -10.60
N ARG A 93 -8.50 -23.30 -10.67
CA ARG A 93 -9.07 -24.00 -9.52
C ARG A 93 -8.03 -24.15 -8.39
N ALA A 94 -6.79 -24.52 -8.71
CA ALA A 94 -5.73 -24.65 -7.73
C ALA A 94 -5.43 -23.32 -7.02
N PHE A 95 -5.40 -22.20 -7.76
CA PHE A 95 -5.18 -20.88 -7.16
C PHE A 95 -6.31 -20.40 -6.26
N LEU A 96 -7.56 -20.80 -6.54
CA LEU A 96 -8.72 -20.43 -5.72
C LEU A 96 -8.85 -21.28 -4.45
N LEU A 97 -8.37 -22.52 -4.44
CA LEU A 97 -8.41 -23.40 -3.27
C LEU A 97 -7.30 -23.10 -2.24
N LEU A 98 -6.36 -22.23 -2.58
CA LEU A 98 -5.27 -21.78 -1.71
C LEU A 98 -5.64 -20.54 -0.85
N PHE A 99 -6.92 -20.13 -0.87
CA PHE A 99 -7.50 -19.04 -0.07
C PHE A 99 -8.73 -19.51 0.68
#